data_AF-A0A7G2K0M3-F1
#
_entry.id   AF-A0A7G2K0M3-F1
#
_cell.length_a   1.000
_cell.length_b   1.000
_cell.length_c   1.000
_cell.angle_alpha   90.00
_cell.angle_beta   90.00
_cell.angle_gamma   90.00
#
_symmetry.space_group_name_H-M   'P 1'
#
loop_
_entity.id
_entity.type
_entity.pdbx_description
1 polymer ?
#
loop_
_entity_poly.entity_id
_entity_poly.type
_entity_poly.pdbx_seq_one_letter_code
_entity_poly.pdbx_strand_id
1 'polypeptide(L)'
;IPVNRPRCPVHSNQRDGQGRVDGNYGSLPHYEPNSFSQWQQQPDFAEPPLRINGDAAHWDYRNDDNDYFSQPRALFNLMNADQKQSLFNNTAAAMGDAPDFIKYRHIRNCHWCDPVYGEGVAKALGLTVEDALKARNTDPALGQGGLL
;
A
#
# COMPACT_ATOMS: atom_id res chain seq x y z
N ILE A 1 15.03 -24.06 -6.12
CA ILE A 1 14.73 -23.87 -4.67
C ILE A 1 13.42 -24.60 -4.36
N PRO A 2 13.34 -25.50 -3.36
CA PRO A 2 12.15 -26.34 -3.14
C PRO A 2 10.86 -25.59 -2.82
N VAL A 3 10.90 -24.51 -2.02
CA VAL A 3 9.70 -23.79 -1.58
C VAL A 3 8.95 -23.08 -2.73
N ASN A 4 9.69 -22.63 -3.75
CA ASN A 4 9.13 -21.98 -4.94
C ASN A 4 8.82 -22.98 -6.08
N ARG A 5 9.15 -24.27 -5.90
CA ARG A 5 9.02 -25.26 -6.98
C ARG A 5 7.55 -25.68 -7.13
N PRO A 6 6.99 -25.66 -8.35
CA PRO A 6 5.64 -26.17 -8.62
C PRO A 6 5.51 -27.65 -8.25
N ARG A 7 4.32 -28.06 -7.82
CA ARG A 7 3.95 -29.47 -7.57
C ARG A 7 3.00 -30.01 -8.63
N CYS A 8 3.13 -29.48 -9.85
CA CYS A 8 2.40 -29.85 -11.05
C CYS A 8 3.38 -29.80 -12.24
N PRO A 9 3.02 -30.33 -13.42
CA PRO A 9 3.84 -30.22 -14.61
C PRO A 9 4.17 -28.76 -14.95
N VAL A 10 5.42 -28.46 -15.29
CA VAL A 10 5.86 -27.13 -15.75
C VAL A 10 6.74 -27.23 -16.98
N HIS A 11 6.31 -26.51 -18.03
CA HIS A 11 6.89 -26.49 -19.37
C HIS A 11 7.02 -25.04 -19.86
N SER A 12 7.90 -24.25 -19.23
CA SER A 12 8.06 -22.79 -19.45
C SER A 12 9.07 -22.39 -20.53
N ASN A 13 9.88 -23.34 -21.02
CA ASN A 13 11.04 -23.10 -21.90
C ASN A 13 12.10 -22.10 -21.36
N GLN A 14 12.09 -21.76 -20.06
CA GLN A 14 13.16 -20.95 -19.47
C GLN A 14 14.50 -21.71 -19.56
N ARG A 15 15.54 -21.07 -20.12
CA ARG A 15 16.88 -21.65 -20.35
C ARG A 15 17.97 -20.94 -19.55
N ASP A 16 19.01 -21.70 -19.23
CA ASP A 16 20.26 -21.25 -18.62
C ASP A 16 20.01 -20.50 -17.30
N GLY A 17 20.65 -19.33 -17.13
CA GLY A 17 20.68 -18.59 -15.88
C GLY A 17 21.75 -19.11 -14.92
N GLN A 18 22.21 -18.24 -14.02
CA GLN A 18 23.22 -18.61 -13.02
C GLN A 18 22.68 -19.72 -12.10
N GLY A 19 23.48 -20.77 -11.89
CA GLY A 19 23.13 -21.86 -10.97
C GLY A 19 22.00 -22.76 -11.47
N ARG A 20 21.89 -22.98 -12.79
CA ARG A 20 20.89 -23.89 -13.38
C ARG A 20 21.18 -25.34 -12.99
N VAL A 21 20.22 -25.99 -12.31
CA VAL A 21 20.40 -27.33 -11.69
C VAL A 21 19.26 -28.32 -11.94
N ASP A 22 18.31 -28.00 -12.83
CA ASP A 22 17.06 -28.76 -13.01
C ASP A 22 16.98 -29.56 -14.34
N GLY A 23 18.11 -29.65 -15.07
CA GLY A 23 18.17 -30.30 -16.38
C GLY A 23 17.96 -29.38 -17.58
N ASN A 24 17.59 -28.11 -17.38
CA ASN A 24 17.56 -27.08 -18.42
C ASN A 24 16.68 -27.40 -19.65
N TYR A 25 15.65 -28.24 -19.50
CA TYR A 25 14.85 -28.81 -20.59
C TYR A 25 15.67 -29.55 -21.69
N GLY A 26 16.91 -29.95 -21.39
CA GLY A 26 17.76 -30.76 -22.27
C GLY A 26 17.94 -30.17 -23.68
N SER A 27 17.89 -31.04 -24.70
CA SER A 27 18.06 -30.67 -26.11
C SER A 27 16.74 -30.37 -26.83
N LEU A 28 15.62 -30.20 -26.11
CA LEU A 28 14.35 -29.86 -26.75
C LEU A 28 14.50 -28.57 -27.59
N PRO A 29 13.80 -28.43 -28.72
CA PRO A 29 13.69 -27.14 -29.42
C PRO A 29 13.34 -26.03 -28.43
N HIS A 30 14.03 -24.90 -28.48
CA HIS A 30 13.88 -23.81 -27.51
C HIS A 30 13.14 -22.59 -28.08
N TYR A 31 12.25 -22.80 -29.06
CA TYR A 31 11.53 -21.72 -29.74
C TYR A 31 10.08 -22.13 -30.05
N GLU A 32 9.21 -21.13 -30.19
CA GLU A 32 7.82 -21.26 -30.64
C GLU A 32 7.53 -20.02 -31.53
N PRO A 33 6.81 -20.15 -32.66
CA PRO A 33 6.21 -21.38 -33.21
C PRO A 33 7.24 -22.38 -33.77
N ASN A 34 6.97 -23.68 -33.63
CA ASN A 34 7.81 -24.77 -34.14
C ASN A 34 6.98 -25.93 -34.71
N SER A 35 7.59 -26.73 -35.60
CA SER A 35 6.94 -27.86 -36.28
C SER A 35 6.99 -29.18 -35.48
N PHE A 36 7.33 -29.14 -34.19
CA PHE A 36 7.60 -30.32 -33.35
C PHE A 36 6.66 -30.43 -32.14
N SER A 37 5.57 -29.65 -32.13
CA SER A 37 4.55 -29.65 -31.08
C SER A 37 5.12 -29.38 -29.68
N GLN A 38 6.17 -28.56 -29.58
CA GLN A 38 6.72 -28.12 -28.29
C GLN A 38 6.16 -26.75 -27.91
N TRP A 39 5.88 -26.55 -26.61
CA TRP A 39 5.48 -25.26 -26.03
C TRP A 39 4.12 -24.72 -26.50
N GLN A 40 3.16 -25.61 -26.79
CA GLN A 40 1.83 -25.21 -27.23
C GLN A 40 1.08 -24.39 -26.18
N GLN A 41 0.41 -23.33 -26.64
CA GLN A 41 -0.51 -22.53 -25.82
C GLN A 41 -1.72 -23.33 -25.32
N GLN A 42 -2.35 -22.85 -24.24
CA GLN A 42 -3.55 -23.44 -23.64
C GLN A 42 -4.68 -22.40 -23.60
N PRO A 43 -5.42 -22.21 -24.72
CA PRO A 43 -6.43 -21.14 -24.85
C PRO A 43 -7.65 -21.32 -23.94
N ASP A 44 -7.88 -22.53 -23.42
CA ASP A 44 -8.99 -22.83 -22.50
C ASP A 44 -8.91 -22.05 -21.18
N PHE A 45 -7.75 -21.45 -20.87
CA PHE A 45 -7.53 -20.62 -19.69
C PHE A 45 -7.47 -19.12 -20.00
N ALA A 46 -7.97 -18.69 -21.17
CA ALA A 46 -7.99 -17.28 -21.54
C ALA A 46 -8.80 -16.43 -20.55
N GLU A 47 -8.26 -15.27 -20.18
CA GLU A 47 -8.97 -14.29 -19.35
C GLU A 47 -10.15 -13.66 -20.12
N PRO A 48 -11.25 -13.30 -19.42
CA PRO A 48 -12.30 -12.50 -20.04
C PRO A 48 -11.79 -11.10 -20.41
N PRO A 49 -12.28 -10.46 -21.48
CA PRO A 49 -11.91 -9.10 -21.83
C PRO A 49 -12.21 -8.10 -20.70
N LEU A 50 -11.25 -7.25 -20.35
CA LEU A 50 -11.43 -6.15 -19.41
C LEU A 50 -11.86 -4.88 -20.16
N ARG A 51 -13.00 -4.30 -19.78
CA ARG A 51 -13.46 -3.02 -20.33
C ARG A 51 -12.60 -1.87 -19.79
N ILE A 52 -12.05 -1.06 -20.69
CA ILE A 52 -11.30 0.17 -20.37
C ILE A 52 -12.16 1.37 -20.82
N ASN A 53 -12.31 2.36 -19.95
CA ASN A 53 -12.99 3.62 -20.28
C ASN A 53 -12.07 4.80 -19.89
N GLY A 54 -12.00 5.82 -20.74
CA GLY A 54 -11.13 6.98 -20.56
C GLY A 54 -9.79 6.85 -21.28
N ASP A 55 -9.08 7.98 -21.40
CA ASP A 55 -7.79 8.06 -22.07
C ASP A 55 -6.65 7.62 -21.12
N ALA A 56 -5.54 7.17 -21.72
CA ALA A 56 -4.30 6.94 -20.99
C ALA A 56 -3.69 8.28 -20.57
N ALA A 57 -3.71 8.58 -19.28
CA ALA A 57 -3.17 9.80 -18.70
C ALA A 57 -2.71 9.56 -17.25
N HIS A 58 -2.02 10.55 -16.68
CA HIS A 58 -1.76 10.60 -15.24
C HIS A 58 -2.97 11.16 -14.50
N TRP A 59 -3.95 10.31 -14.23
CA TRP A 59 -5.17 10.68 -13.50
C TRP A 59 -4.86 10.96 -12.02
N ASP A 60 -5.31 12.12 -11.51
CA ASP A 60 -5.17 12.47 -10.10
C ASP A 60 -6.21 11.72 -9.26
N TYR A 61 -5.73 10.78 -8.46
CA TYR A 61 -6.57 9.95 -7.60
C TYR A 61 -7.39 10.78 -6.58
N ARG A 62 -6.91 11.96 -6.17
CA ARG A 62 -7.62 12.80 -5.17
C ARG A 62 -8.92 13.39 -5.70
N ASN A 63 -9.06 13.47 -7.03
CA ASN A 63 -10.29 13.89 -7.68
C ASN A 63 -11.26 12.71 -7.86
N ASP A 64 -10.73 11.48 -7.93
CA ASP A 64 -11.51 10.24 -8.08
C ASP A 64 -12.07 9.76 -6.74
N ASP A 65 -11.23 9.73 -5.70
CA ASP A 65 -11.61 9.40 -4.33
C ASP A 65 -10.77 10.20 -3.32
N ASN A 66 -11.47 10.86 -2.38
CA ASN A 66 -10.86 11.59 -1.27
C ASN A 66 -11.50 11.26 0.09
N ASP A 67 -12.16 10.11 0.22
CA ASP A 67 -12.65 9.63 1.51
C ASP A 67 -11.53 8.97 2.33
N TYR A 68 -10.63 9.81 2.83
CA TYR A 68 -9.45 9.36 3.57
C TYR A 68 -9.77 8.80 4.96
N PHE A 69 -10.97 9.06 5.50
CA PHE A 69 -11.20 9.02 6.93
C PHE A 69 -12.37 8.14 7.37
N SER A 70 -13.29 7.73 6.48
CA SER A 70 -14.41 6.87 6.88
C SER A 70 -13.96 5.52 7.44
N GLN A 71 -13.05 4.83 6.76
CA GLN A 71 -12.61 3.49 7.18
C GLN A 71 -11.73 3.52 8.45
N PRO A 72 -10.73 4.42 8.59
CA PRO A 72 -9.97 4.52 9.83
C PRO A 72 -10.84 4.92 11.03
N ARG A 73 -11.82 5.80 10.83
CA ARG A 73 -12.80 6.17 11.88
C ARG A 73 -13.64 4.98 12.30
N ALA A 74 -14.13 4.19 11.34
CA ALA A 74 -14.87 2.97 11.64
C ALA A 74 -14.02 1.99 12.47
N LEU A 75 -12.77 1.76 12.07
CA LEU A 75 -11.84 0.92 12.81
C LEU A 75 -11.58 1.44 14.23
N PHE A 76 -11.32 2.74 14.38
CA PHE A 76 -11.12 3.36 15.69
C PHE A 76 -12.34 3.16 16.61
N ASN A 77 -13.56 3.25 16.06
CA ASN A 77 -14.79 3.06 16.83
C ASN A 77 -15.08 1.61 17.22
N LEU A 78 -14.41 0.63 16.60
CA LEU A 78 -14.44 -0.77 17.03
C LEU A 78 -13.51 -1.05 18.23
N MET A 79 -12.55 -0.17 18.51
CA MET A 79 -11.59 -0.38 19.59
C MET A 79 -12.20 -0.14 20.97
N ASN A 80 -11.86 -1.01 21.92
CA ASN A 80 -12.12 -0.74 23.33
C ASN A 80 -11.13 0.31 23.89
N ALA A 81 -11.34 0.73 25.14
CA ALA A 81 -10.55 1.79 25.77
C ALA A 81 -9.04 1.46 25.84
N ASP A 82 -8.67 0.22 26.18
CA ASP A 82 -7.27 -0.20 26.30
C ASP A 82 -6.56 -0.22 24.95
N GLN A 83 -7.29 -0.65 23.90
CA GLN A 83 -6.79 -0.63 22.52
C GLN A 83 -6.61 0.80 22.02
N LYS A 84 -7.56 1.71 22.30
CA LYS A 84 -7.43 3.13 21.98
C LYS A 84 -6.22 3.74 22.69
N GLN A 85 -6.04 3.46 23.98
CA GLN A 85 -4.88 3.96 24.72
C GLN A 85 -3.56 3.39 24.16
N SER A 86 -3.54 2.10 23.81
CA SER A 86 -2.39 1.46 23.16
C SER A 86 -2.07 2.11 21.82
N LEU A 87 -3.08 2.40 21.00
CA LEU A 87 -2.92 3.13 19.73
C LEU A 87 -2.26 4.49 19.98
N PHE A 88 -2.77 5.29 20.93
CA PHE A 88 -2.21 6.61 21.22
C PHE A 88 -0.75 6.53 21.69
N ASN A 89 -0.45 5.61 22.62
CA ASN A 89 0.89 5.45 23.18
C ASN A 89 1.89 4.94 22.13
N ASN A 90 1.50 3.95 21.33
CA ASN A 90 2.33 3.40 20.27
C ASN A 90 2.63 4.46 19.21
N THR A 91 1.64 5.26 18.82
CA THR A 91 1.82 6.38 17.90
C THR A 91 2.80 7.40 18.47
N ALA A 92 2.60 7.85 19.71
CA ALA A 92 3.49 8.83 20.33
C ALA A 92 4.93 8.33 20.45
N ALA A 93 5.12 7.08 20.85
CA ALA A 93 6.43 6.45 20.93
C ALA A 93 7.12 6.35 19.56
N ALA A 94 6.38 5.97 18.51
CA ALA A 94 6.91 5.85 17.16
C ALA A 94 7.26 7.21 16.53
N MET A 95 6.54 8.28 16.88
CA MET A 95 6.86 9.63 16.41
C MET A 95 8.10 10.23 17.08
N GLY A 96 8.45 9.78 18.29
CA GLY A 96 9.73 10.09 18.94
C GLY A 96 10.13 11.57 18.90
N ASP A 97 11.33 11.84 18.40
CA ASP A 97 11.93 13.17 18.25
C ASP A 97 11.61 13.84 16.90
N ALA A 98 10.60 13.37 16.16
CA ALA A 98 10.18 14.01 14.93
C ALA A 98 9.86 15.49 15.16
N PRO A 99 10.18 16.37 14.19
CA PRO A 99 9.87 17.80 14.27
C PRO A 99 8.40 18.06 14.58
N ASP A 100 8.13 19.08 15.40
CA ASP A 100 6.78 19.36 15.89
C ASP A 100 5.76 19.62 14.77
N PHE A 101 6.16 20.24 13.66
CA PHE A 101 5.26 20.44 12.51
C PHE A 101 4.76 19.10 11.91
N ILE A 102 5.52 18.01 12.04
CA ILE A 102 5.09 16.66 11.63
C ILE A 102 4.11 16.08 12.66
N LYS A 103 4.40 16.23 13.96
CA LYS A 103 3.51 15.84 15.06
C LYS A 103 2.14 16.53 14.93
N TYR A 104 2.15 17.84 14.73
CA TYR A 104 0.94 18.62 14.49
C TYR A 104 0.18 18.15 13.25
N ARG A 105 0.87 17.83 12.15
CA ARG A 105 0.22 17.31 10.94
C ARG A 105 -0.49 15.98 11.19
N HIS A 106 0.14 15.07 11.93
CA HIS A 106 -0.49 13.80 12.27
C HIS A 106 -1.70 13.98 13.19
N ILE A 107 -1.60 14.86 14.20
CA ILE A 107 -2.71 15.19 15.10
C ILE A 107 -3.90 15.76 14.30
N ARG A 108 -3.67 16.70 13.37
CA ARG A 108 -4.75 17.26 12.53
C ARG A 108 -5.47 16.18 11.73
N ASN A 109 -4.72 15.29 11.07
CA ASN A 109 -5.31 14.19 10.30
C ASN A 109 -6.10 13.23 11.20
N CYS A 110 -5.59 12.90 12.38
CA CYS A 110 -6.31 12.07 13.35
C CYS A 110 -7.59 12.77 13.85
N HIS A 111 -7.56 14.08 14.04
CA HIS A 111 -8.72 14.86 14.45
C HIS A 111 -9.81 14.91 13.35
N TRP A 112 -9.43 15.07 12.08
CA TRP A 112 -10.37 14.96 10.96
C TRP A 112 -10.92 13.54 10.77
N CYS A 113 -10.15 12.53 11.16
CA CYS A 113 -10.62 11.15 11.25
C CYS A 113 -11.66 10.99 12.35
N ASP A 114 -11.33 11.31 13.59
CA ASP A 114 -12.27 11.32 14.71
C ASP A 114 -11.74 12.28 15.79
N PRO A 115 -12.55 13.21 16.33
CA PRO A 115 -12.07 14.14 17.34
C PRO A 115 -11.43 13.46 18.55
N VAL A 116 -11.96 12.32 19.01
CA VAL A 116 -11.41 11.59 20.16
C VAL A 116 -10.07 10.94 19.80
N TYR A 117 -9.88 10.53 18.55
CA TYR A 117 -8.60 10.03 18.08
C TYR A 117 -7.54 11.15 18.06
N GLY A 118 -7.88 12.31 17.50
CA GLY A 118 -7.01 13.49 17.52
C GLY A 118 -6.56 13.88 18.93
N GLU A 119 -7.51 13.95 19.87
CA GLU A 119 -7.24 14.28 21.27
C GLU A 119 -6.35 13.23 21.97
N GLY A 120 -6.61 11.95 21.75
CA GLY A 120 -5.83 10.87 22.33
C GLY A 120 -4.36 10.91 21.89
N VAL A 121 -4.12 11.11 20.59
CA VAL A 121 -2.76 11.22 20.02
C VAL A 121 -2.06 12.50 20.50
N ALA A 122 -2.75 13.65 20.48
CA ALA A 122 -2.19 14.91 20.95
C ALA A 122 -1.74 14.80 22.41
N LYS A 123 -2.60 14.25 23.28
CA LYS A 123 -2.29 14.04 24.70
C LYS A 123 -1.09 13.11 24.90
N ALA A 124 -1.02 12.00 24.16
CA ALA A 124 0.11 11.06 24.27
C ALA A 124 1.44 11.68 23.82
N LEU A 125 1.40 12.65 22.90
CA LEU A 125 2.57 13.41 22.46
C LEU A 125 2.91 14.60 23.37
N GLY A 126 2.08 14.91 24.38
CA GLY A 126 2.24 16.11 25.22
C GLY A 126 1.92 17.41 24.47
N LEU A 127 1.05 17.36 23.46
CA LEU A 127 0.63 18.47 22.61
C LEU A 127 -0.89 18.69 22.71
N THR A 128 -1.41 19.69 22.00
CA THR A 128 -2.85 19.96 21.91
C THR A 128 -3.34 19.93 20.46
N VAL A 129 -4.60 19.58 20.25
CA VAL A 129 -5.25 19.69 18.93
C VAL A 129 -5.34 21.16 18.50
N GLU A 130 -5.55 22.09 19.44
CA GLU A 130 -5.62 23.53 19.16
C GLU A 130 -4.31 24.04 18.52
N ASP A 131 -3.16 23.73 19.12
CA ASP A 131 -1.85 24.09 18.57
C ASP A 131 -1.60 23.42 17.22
N ALA A 132 -2.03 22.16 17.09
CA ALA A 132 -1.92 21.41 15.84
C ALA A 132 -2.68 22.08 14.70
N LEU A 133 -3.92 22.54 14.94
CA LEU A 133 -4.76 23.25 13.98
C LEU A 133 -4.14 24.61 13.60
N LYS A 134 -3.66 25.38 14.57
CA LYS A 134 -2.98 26.67 14.33
C LYS A 134 -1.71 26.50 13.49
N ALA A 135 -0.92 25.47 13.79
CA ALA A 135 0.34 25.18 13.10
C ALA A 135 0.19 24.87 11.60
N ARG A 136 -1.03 24.60 11.10
CA ARG A 136 -1.28 24.39 9.67
C ARG A 136 -0.88 25.61 8.83
N ASN A 137 -1.11 26.82 9.34
CA ASN A 137 -0.88 28.06 8.59
C ASN A 137 0.60 28.37 8.34
N THR A 138 1.50 27.69 9.04
CA THR A 138 2.95 27.80 8.90
C THR A 138 3.59 26.45 8.57
N ASP A 139 2.79 25.46 8.15
CA ASP A 139 3.30 24.14 7.81
C ASP A 139 4.20 24.25 6.56
N PRO A 140 5.46 23.76 6.59
CA PRO A 140 6.36 23.88 5.44
C PRO A 140 5.89 23.13 4.19
N ALA A 141 4.88 22.26 4.31
CA ALA A 141 4.27 21.55 3.18
C ALA A 141 3.08 22.31 2.55
N LEU A 142 2.85 23.58 2.90
CA LEU A 142 1.80 24.39 2.26
C LEU A 142 1.94 24.41 0.72
N GLY A 143 0.82 24.24 0.03
CA GLY A 143 0.75 24.12 -1.42
C GLY A 143 0.89 22.68 -1.96
N GLN A 144 1.19 21.69 -1.12
CA GLN A 144 1.21 20.28 -1.51
C GLN A 144 -0.20 19.68 -1.47
N GLY A 145 -0.62 18.95 -2.51
CA GLY A 145 -1.98 18.40 -2.62
C GLY A 145 -2.38 17.36 -1.57
N GLY A 146 -1.43 16.87 -0.76
CA GLY A 146 -1.69 15.99 0.38
C GLY A 146 -1.79 16.70 1.73
N LEU A 147 -1.48 18.00 1.79
CA LEU A 147 -1.70 18.80 2.99
C LEU A 147 -3.14 19.32 2.96
N LEU A 148 -4.01 18.62 3.68
CA LEU A 148 -5.39 19.02 3.91
C LEU A 148 -5.47 20.32 4.73
#